data_AF-A0A4Q0GTS7-F1
#
_entry.id   AF-A0A4Q0GTS7-F1
#
_cell.length_a   1.000
_cell.length_b   1.000
_cell.length_c   1.000
_cell.angle_alpha   90.00
_cell.angle_beta   90.00
_cell.angle_gamma   90.00
#
_symmetry.space_group_name_H-M   'P 1'
#
loop_
_entity.id
_entity.type
_entity.pdbx_description
1 polymer ?
#
loop_
_entity_poly.entity_id
_entity_poly.type
_entity_poly.pdbx_seq_one_letter_code
_entity_poly.pdbx_strand_id
1 'polypeptide(L)' 'MADVAVCCGDRALFEGLGRTGKQCDVLVVRKVFAAVRFDDGLAVLCLANDLHPVKRRPPPMF' A
#
# COMPACT_ATOMS: atom_id res chain seq x y z
N MET A 1 -8.18 -5.44 16.81
CA MET A 1 -8.14 -5.36 15.34
C MET A 1 -7.19 -4.23 15.00
N ALA A 2 -6.05 -4.52 14.37
CA ALA A 2 -5.18 -3.47 13.86
C ALA A 2 -5.97 -2.70 12.79
N ASP A 3 -6.07 -1.40 12.95
CA ASP A 3 -6.71 -0.52 11.98
C ASP A 3 -5.87 -0.53 10.70
N VAL A 4 -6.46 -0.94 9.58
CA VAL A 4 -5.76 -1.00 8.30
C VAL A 4 -5.66 0.43 7.78
N ALA A 5 -4.49 1.04 7.94
CA ALA A 5 -4.25 2.45 7.65
C ALA A 5 -4.06 2.78 6.15
N VAL A 6 -4.44 1.88 5.25
CA VAL A 6 -4.34 2.05 3.79
C VAL A 6 -5.70 1.89 3.12
N CYS A 7 -5.98 2.76 2.15
CA CYS A 7 -7.20 2.76 1.35
C CYS A 7 -6.90 2.53 -0.13
N CYS A 8 -7.96 2.24 -0.90
CA CYS A 8 -7.88 2.18 -2.35
C CYS A 8 -7.37 3.51 -2.93
N GLY A 9 -6.36 3.44 -3.81
CA GLY A 9 -5.72 4.61 -4.42
C GLY A 9 -4.62 5.25 -3.58
N ASP A 10 -4.30 4.70 -2.41
CA ASP A 10 -3.14 5.13 -1.64
C ASP A 10 -1.84 4.57 -2.20
N ARG A 11 -0.74 5.25 -1.88
CA ARG A 11 0.60 4.69 -2.03
C ARG A 11 1.04 4.12 -0.69
N ALA A 12 1.64 2.94 -0.75
CA ALA A 12 2.17 2.25 0.42
C ALA A 12 3.58 1.73 0.14
N LEU A 13 4.35 1.59 1.21
CA LEU A 13 5.59 0.82 1.20
C LEU A 13 5.24 -0.62 1.56
N PHE A 14 5.70 -1.57 0.75
CA PHE A 14 5.49 -2.99 1.01
C PHE A 14 6.51 -3.48 2.03
N GLU A 15 6.06 -4.00 3.17
CA GLU A 15 6.88 -4.53 4.27
C GLU A 15 6.84 -6.07 4.36
N GLY A 16 6.02 -6.73 3.54
CA GLY A 16 5.93 -8.19 3.47
C GLY A 16 7.17 -8.86 2.88
N LEU A 17 7.21 -10.19 2.91
CA LEU A 17 8.35 -10.97 2.42
C LEU A 17 8.57 -10.84 0.90
N GLY A 18 9.84 -10.83 0.50
CA GLY A 18 10.28 -10.87 -0.89
C GLY A 18 10.52 -9.49 -1.52
N ARG A 19 9.53 -8.59 -1.48
CA ARG A 19 9.62 -7.24 -2.08
C ARG A 19 9.65 -6.11 -1.04
N THR A 20 10.11 -6.42 0.16
CA THR A 20 10.21 -5.48 1.29
C THR A 20 10.91 -4.19 0.88
N GLY A 21 10.36 -3.05 1.28
CA GLY A 21 10.87 -1.71 0.97
C GLY A 21 10.46 -1.16 -0.40
N LYS A 22 9.70 -1.90 -1.22
CA LYS A 22 9.23 -1.39 -2.52
C LYS A 22 7.97 -0.55 -2.36
N GLN A 23 7.89 0.54 -3.13
CA GLN A 23 6.66 1.31 -3.24
C GLN A 23 5.65 0.58 -4.11
N CYS A 24 4.38 0.74 -3.76
CA CYS A 24 3.27 0.19 -4.51
C CYS A 24 2.05 1.11 -4.42
N ASP A 25 1.21 1.04 -5.44
CA ASP A 25 -0.12 1.63 -5.45
C ASP A 25 -1.13 0.58 -4.96
N VAL A 26 -1.97 0.96 -4.01
CA VAL A 26 -3.03 0.10 -3.47
C VAL A 26 -4.22 0.13 -4.43
N LEU A 27 -4.52 -1.01 -5.07
CA LEU A 27 -5.60 -1.13 -6.02
C LEU A 27 -6.95 -1.40 -5.35
N VAL A 28 -6.96 -2.28 -4.34
CA VAL A 28 -8.16 -2.58 -3.55
C VAL A 28 -7.75 -3.16 -2.20
N VAL A 29 -8.50 -2.81 -1.15
CA VAL A 29 -8.36 -3.39 0.19
C VAL A 29 -9.66 -4.12 0.53
N ARG A 30 -9.56 -5.39 0.95
CA ARG A 30 -10.69 -6.20 1.41
C ARG A 30 -10.32 -6.93 2.70
N LYS A 31 -10.87 -6.45 3.82
CA LYS A 31 -10.61 -6.98 5.16
C LYS A 31 -9.10 -7.04 5.44
N VAL A 32 -8.53 -8.25 5.49
CA VAL A 32 -7.12 -8.51 5.81
C VAL A 32 -6.23 -8.59 4.58
N PHE A 33 -6.79 -8.54 3.38
CA PHE A 33 -6.05 -8.65 2.11
C PHE A 33 -6.08 -7.33 1.35
N ALA A 34 -5.02 -7.09 0.58
CA ALA A 34 -4.91 -5.97 -0.33
C ALA A 34 -4.29 -6.42 -1.66
N ALA A 35 -4.83 -5.93 -2.77
CA ALA A 35 -4.15 -6.05 -4.05
C ALA A 35 -3.37 -4.75 -4.30
N VAL A 36 -2.10 -4.89 -4.62
CA VAL A 36 -1.20 -3.78 -4.88
C VAL A 36 -0.52 -3.93 -6.22
N ARG A 37 -0.14 -2.82 -6.83
CA ARG A 37 0.68 -2.79 -8.04
C ARG A 37 2.00 -2.10 -7.75
N PHE A 38 3.10 -2.78 -8.03
CA PHE A 38 4.44 -2.24 -7.90
C PHE A 38 4.82 -1.38 -9.11
N ASP A 39 5.87 -0.58 -8.97
CA ASP A 39 6.37 0.30 -10.04
C ASP A 39 6.82 -0.44 -11.31
N ASP A 40 7.19 -1.72 -11.18
CA ASP A 40 7.52 -2.59 -12.32
C ASP A 40 6.27 -3.11 -13.07
N GLY A 41 5.08 -2.67 -12.65
CA GLY A 41 3.80 -3.04 -13.25
C GLY A 41 3.21 -4.34 -12.72
N LEU A 42 3.94 -5.10 -11.89
CA LEU A 42 3.46 -6.35 -11.33
C LEU A 42 2.35 -6.09 -10.29
N ALA A 43 1.20 -6.75 -10.46
CA ALA A 43 0.14 -6.75 -9.46
C ALA A 43 0.22 -8.01 -8.58
N VAL A 44 0.12 -7.83 -7.26
CA VAL A 44 0.24 -8.91 -6.27
C VAL A 44 -0.85 -8.79 -5.21
N LEU A 45 -1.34 -9.94 -4.74
CA LEU A 45 -2.19 -10.02 -3.56
C LEU A 45 -1.33 -10.23 -2.31
N CYS A 46 -1.55 -9.42 -1.29
CA CYS A 46 -0.80 -9.45 -0.04
C CYS A 46 -1.71 -9.23 1.17
N LEU A 47 -1.15 -9.34 2.38
CA LEU A 47 -1.86 -8.95 3.58
C LEU A 47 -1.85 -7.42 3.70
N ALA A 48 -2.97 -6.86 4.13
CA ALA A 48 -3.09 -5.42 4.34
C ALA A 48 -2.13 -4.91 5.45
N ASN A 49 -1.75 -5.80 6.39
CA ASN A 49 -0.77 -5.50 7.43
C ASN A 49 0.68 -5.45 6.91
N ASP A 50 0.93 -5.96 5.70
CA ASP A 50 2.24 -5.87 5.06
C ASP A 50 2.42 -4.51 4.35
N LEU A 51 1.48 -3.58 4.52
CA LEU A 51 1.48 -2.29 3.85
C LEU A 51 1.67 -1.16 4.86
N HIS A 52 2.74 -0.40 4.68
CA HIS A 52 2.98 0.82 5.43
C HIS A 52 2.45 2.04 4.65
N PRO A 53 1.52 2.84 5.20
CA PRO A 53 0.95 3.97 4.50
C PRO A 53 1.99 5.07 4.25
N VAL A 54 2.11 5.51 3.00
CA VAL A 54 2.95 6.67 2.67
C VAL A 54 2.08 7.92 2.72
N LYS A 55 2.34 8.80 3.68
CA LYS A 55 1.60 10.07 3.79
C LYS A 55 1.80 10.90 2.52
N ARG A 56 0.70 11.26 1.86
CA ARG A 56 0.72 12.26 0.80
C ARG A 56 1.25 13.56 1.38
N ARG A 57 2.14 14.23 0.65
CA ARG A 57 2.53 15.59 1.00
C ARG A 57 1.24 16.44 1.05
N PRO A 58 1.02 17.25 2.11
CA PRO A 58 -0.11 18.17 2.11
C PRO A 58 -0.05 19.05 0.86
N PRO A 59 -1.21 19.43 0.28
CA PRO A 59 -1.22 20.31 -0.86
C PRO A 59 -0.46 21.60 -0.51
N PRO A 60 0.29 22.16 -1.45
CA PRO A 60 1.03 23.37 -1.20
C PRO A 60 0.08 24.49 -0.78
N MET A 61 0.39 25.13 0.36
CA MET A 61 -0.30 26.33 0.83
C MET A 61 0.39 27.55 0.20
N PHE A 62 0.08 27.82 -1.06
CA PHE A 62 0.41 29.08 -1.70
C PHE A 62 -0.85 29.89 -1.96
#